data_AF-A0A2D6D0R2-F1
#
_entry.id   AF-A0A2D6D0R2-F1
#
_cell.length_a   1.000
_cell.length_b   1.000
_cell.length_c   1.000
_cell.angle_alpha   90.00
_cell.angle_beta   90.00
_cell.angle_gamma   90.00
#
_symmetry.space_group_name_H-M   'P 1'
#
loop_
_entity.id
_entity.type
_entity.pdbx_description
1 polymer ?
#
loop_
_entity_poly.entity_id
_entity_poly.type
_entity_poly.pdbx_seq_one_letter_code
_entity_poly.pdbx_strand_id
1 'polypeptide(L)'
;MSINSTVGSQDIGRWIRPTGPDEPIVWGRSDGVGFGLPSDGGMPGPRGLIRIGIWNRAEERAELINFVAVEPVVEGDEPRGKRMGYSELEASQLDPGRHGKRLWTTGPAAGEIGTLPSGVETLTVPIDVETFTANGARVHLIAQMRSDRPTEVSFSVYHHDDSAPIAEHTLTATMGNYGRLRLLWLRDRVVDSRALYDTYDDIHFAHGDPYPLGDMIRLEDGSAFVMCSANEADPASVSVDHPWWGYDSVKLTQYWRVPPEHVQADLRVRVNGRRVYWAQELEIPGGVSFENFEVRQSYVPGQQSVFGLTQTEPTELAPTVARFAPDTE
;
A
#
# COMPACT_ATOMS: atom_id res chain seq x y z
N MET A 1 36.12 -41.05 -2.77
CA MET A 1 35.04 -40.34 -2.06
C MET A 1 35.43 -38.88 -1.97
N SER A 2 35.00 -38.08 -2.93
CA SER A 2 35.17 -36.62 -2.89
C SER A 2 33.81 -36.02 -2.64
N ILE A 3 33.62 -35.48 -1.45
CA ILE A 3 32.40 -34.77 -1.07
C ILE A 3 32.64 -33.32 -1.49
N ASN A 4 32.18 -32.96 -2.69
CA ASN A 4 32.06 -31.56 -3.07
C ASN A 4 30.89 -30.97 -2.29
N SER A 5 31.19 -30.35 -1.16
CA SER A 5 30.27 -29.45 -0.48
C SER A 5 30.27 -28.10 -1.22
N THR A 6 29.47 -28.00 -2.27
CA THR A 6 29.04 -26.70 -2.80
C THR A 6 28.04 -26.14 -1.81
N VAL A 7 28.52 -25.35 -0.85
CA VAL A 7 27.66 -24.42 -0.10
C VAL A 7 27.18 -23.43 -1.15
N GLY A 8 25.94 -23.60 -1.62
CA GLY A 8 25.31 -22.69 -2.56
C GLY A 8 25.32 -21.29 -1.97
N SER A 9 25.81 -20.32 -2.75
CA SER A 9 25.52 -18.92 -2.49
C SER A 9 23.99 -18.80 -2.44
N GLN A 10 23.43 -18.61 -1.25
CA GLN A 10 22.03 -18.29 -1.12
C GLN A 10 21.78 -17.03 -1.94
N ASP A 11 20.87 -17.11 -2.89
CA ASP A 11 20.42 -16.06 -3.82
C ASP A 11 19.63 -14.99 -3.03
N ILE A 12 20.29 -14.41 -2.01
CA ILE A 12 19.71 -13.42 -1.11
C ILE A 12 19.49 -12.18 -1.96
N GLY A 13 18.23 -11.89 -2.19
CA GLY A 13 17.87 -10.65 -2.78
C GLY A 13 18.13 -10.61 -4.28
N ARG A 14 17.40 -11.45 -5.00
CA ARG A 14 17.23 -11.40 -6.44
C ARG A 14 16.08 -10.45 -6.79
N TRP A 15 16.20 -9.73 -7.90
CA TRP A 15 15.09 -9.00 -8.50
C TRP A 15 14.06 -9.96 -9.09
N ILE A 16 12.81 -9.83 -8.68
CA ILE A 16 11.65 -10.48 -9.30
C ILE A 16 11.11 -9.51 -10.34
N ARG A 17 10.94 -9.98 -11.57
CA ARG A 17 10.48 -9.18 -12.71
C ARG A 17 9.83 -10.09 -13.76
N PRO A 18 8.88 -9.61 -14.57
CA PRO A 18 8.36 -10.38 -15.69
C PRO A 18 9.49 -10.73 -16.67
N THR A 19 9.57 -11.99 -17.10
CA THR A 19 10.58 -12.48 -18.06
C THR A 19 10.07 -12.56 -19.50
N GLY A 20 8.76 -12.37 -19.70
CA GLY A 20 8.10 -12.45 -21.00
C GLY A 20 6.74 -11.77 -20.98
N PRO A 21 6.08 -11.66 -22.15
CA PRO A 21 4.80 -10.96 -22.29
C PRO A 21 3.61 -11.68 -21.66
N ASP A 22 3.69 -13.01 -21.53
CA ASP A 22 2.63 -13.86 -20.94
C ASP A 22 2.87 -14.16 -19.44
N GLU A 23 3.96 -13.64 -18.88
CA GLU A 23 4.32 -13.84 -17.49
C GLU A 23 3.50 -12.91 -16.57
N PRO A 24 3.25 -13.32 -15.33
CA PRO A 24 2.63 -12.46 -14.33
C PRO A 24 3.34 -11.11 -14.22
N ILE A 25 2.56 -10.02 -14.20
CA ILE A 25 3.04 -8.65 -14.06
C ILE A 25 3.34 -8.39 -12.58
N VAL A 26 4.46 -8.95 -12.12
CA VAL A 26 4.94 -8.85 -10.73
C VAL A 26 6.40 -8.45 -10.73
N TRP A 27 6.71 -7.42 -9.96
CA TRP A 27 8.08 -7.01 -9.66
C TRP A 27 8.37 -7.06 -8.16
N GLY A 28 9.63 -7.12 -7.78
CA GLY A 28 9.95 -7.12 -6.36
C GLY A 28 11.34 -7.59 -6.02
N ARG A 29 11.47 -7.99 -4.75
CA ARG A 29 12.68 -8.44 -4.09
C ARG A 29 12.43 -9.80 -3.43
N SER A 30 13.27 -10.80 -3.71
CA SER A 30 13.12 -12.14 -3.09
C SER A 30 13.41 -12.17 -1.57
N ASP A 31 13.93 -11.06 -1.06
CA ASP A 31 14.21 -10.75 0.34
C ASP A 31 13.34 -9.63 0.92
N GLY A 32 12.24 -9.27 0.24
CA GLY A 32 11.34 -8.23 0.73
C GLY A 32 9.97 -8.25 0.06
N VAL A 33 9.51 -7.08 -0.35
CA VAL A 33 8.17 -6.92 -0.92
C VAL A 33 8.13 -7.19 -2.42
N GLY A 34 6.98 -7.64 -2.89
CA GLY A 34 6.59 -7.65 -4.28
C GLY A 34 5.43 -6.69 -4.53
N PHE A 35 5.39 -6.09 -5.71
CA PHE A 35 4.23 -5.37 -6.20
C PHE A 35 3.86 -5.82 -7.60
N GLY A 36 2.60 -5.66 -7.99
CA GLY A 36 2.14 -6.09 -9.30
C GLY A 36 0.87 -5.39 -9.77
N LEU A 37 0.56 -5.59 -11.04
CA LEU A 37 -0.68 -5.13 -11.67
C LEU A 37 -1.63 -6.33 -11.87
N PRO A 38 -2.93 -6.09 -12.17
CA PRO A 38 -3.83 -7.18 -12.53
C PRO A 38 -3.31 -7.94 -13.76
N SER A 39 -2.96 -9.22 -13.59
CA SER A 39 -2.53 -10.12 -14.65
C SER A 39 -2.87 -11.57 -14.30
N ASP A 40 -3.00 -12.42 -15.31
CA ASP A 40 -3.16 -13.86 -15.10
C ASP A 40 -1.91 -14.44 -14.43
N GLY A 41 -2.10 -15.39 -13.49
CA GLY A 41 -1.02 -15.97 -12.69
C GLY A 41 -0.34 -15.02 -11.69
N GLY A 42 -0.75 -13.75 -11.63
CA GLY A 42 -0.25 -12.77 -10.66
C GLY A 42 -0.94 -12.86 -9.30
N MET A 43 -0.67 -11.89 -8.43
CA MET A 43 -1.41 -11.76 -7.16
C MET A 43 -2.92 -11.58 -7.44
N PRO A 44 -3.81 -12.24 -6.67
CA PRO A 44 -5.25 -12.21 -6.92
C PRO A 44 -5.88 -10.84 -6.58
N GLY A 45 -7.19 -10.72 -6.83
CA GLY A 45 -8.01 -9.60 -6.37
C GLY A 45 -8.54 -8.66 -7.46
N PRO A 46 -9.15 -7.53 -7.06
CA PRO A 46 -9.86 -6.64 -7.97
C PRO A 46 -8.97 -6.03 -9.05
N ARG A 47 -9.60 -5.51 -10.11
CA ARG A 47 -8.94 -4.60 -11.05
C ARG A 47 -8.85 -3.20 -10.45
N GLY A 48 -8.11 -2.30 -11.10
CA GLY A 48 -8.00 -0.92 -10.64
C GLY A 48 -7.04 -0.73 -9.46
N LEU A 49 -6.36 -1.79 -9.03
CA LEU A 49 -5.51 -1.78 -7.83
C LEU A 49 -4.11 -2.29 -8.15
N ILE A 50 -3.10 -1.60 -7.60
CA ILE A 50 -1.74 -2.12 -7.51
C ILE A 50 -1.75 -3.14 -6.36
N ARG A 51 -1.25 -4.35 -6.62
CA ARG A 51 -1.11 -5.41 -5.61
C ARG A 51 0.20 -5.25 -4.88
N ILE A 52 0.20 -5.37 -3.56
CA ILE A 52 1.41 -5.38 -2.73
C ILE A 52 1.43 -6.66 -1.89
N GLY A 53 2.59 -7.29 -1.82
CA GLY A 53 2.76 -8.55 -1.13
C GLY A 53 4.15 -8.75 -0.55
N ILE A 54 4.33 -9.84 0.18
CA ILE A 54 5.64 -10.33 0.62
C ILE A 54 6.04 -11.53 -0.23
N TRP A 55 7.33 -11.74 -0.44
CA TRP A 55 7.79 -12.88 -1.23
C TRP A 55 7.80 -14.18 -0.42
N ASN A 56 6.96 -15.15 -0.81
CA ASN A 56 7.02 -16.51 -0.29
C ASN A 56 8.11 -17.29 -1.03
N ARG A 57 9.22 -17.56 -0.34
CA ARG A 57 10.38 -18.27 -0.90
C ARG A 57 10.10 -19.74 -1.19
N ALA A 58 9.22 -20.39 -0.44
CA ALA A 58 8.92 -21.81 -0.62
C ALA A 58 8.08 -22.05 -1.89
N GLU A 59 7.19 -21.10 -2.18
CA GLU A 59 6.25 -21.17 -3.31
C GLU A 59 6.72 -20.38 -4.53
N GLU A 60 7.86 -19.68 -4.42
CA GLU A 60 8.41 -18.77 -5.42
C GLU A 60 7.37 -17.80 -6.00
N ARG A 61 6.51 -17.25 -5.13
CA ARG A 61 5.46 -16.30 -5.51
C ARG A 61 5.26 -15.20 -4.49
N ALA A 62 4.72 -14.07 -4.93
CA ALA A 62 4.29 -13.01 -4.04
C ALA A 62 2.95 -13.38 -3.39
N GLU A 63 2.94 -13.36 -2.07
CA GLU A 63 1.74 -13.51 -1.25
C GLU A 63 1.10 -12.13 -1.09
N LEU A 64 -0.14 -11.99 -1.53
CA LEU A 64 -0.87 -10.73 -1.47
C LEU A 64 -1.14 -10.33 -0.02
N ILE A 65 -0.74 -9.11 0.34
CA ILE A 65 -0.97 -8.55 1.68
C ILE A 65 -1.93 -7.36 1.59
N ASN A 66 -1.72 -6.46 0.63
CA ASN A 66 -2.46 -5.20 0.55
C ASN A 66 -2.69 -4.79 -0.91
N PHE A 67 -3.55 -3.80 -1.10
CA PHE A 67 -3.73 -3.13 -2.39
C PHE A 67 -3.51 -1.63 -2.26
N VAL A 68 -2.98 -1.01 -3.32
CA VAL A 68 -2.91 0.45 -3.42
C VAL A 68 -3.84 0.92 -4.54
N ALA A 69 -4.87 1.68 -4.17
CA ALA A 69 -5.76 2.37 -5.08
C ALA A 69 -5.17 3.72 -5.52
N VAL A 70 -5.46 4.14 -6.74
CA VAL A 70 -5.06 5.41 -7.33
C VAL A 70 -6.28 6.33 -7.33
N GLU A 71 -6.24 7.37 -6.51
CA GLU A 71 -7.41 8.22 -6.25
C GLU A 71 -7.09 9.70 -6.47
N PRO A 72 -7.08 10.17 -7.73
CA PRO A 72 -6.93 11.58 -8.03
C PRO A 72 -8.20 12.36 -7.67
N VAL A 73 -8.02 13.54 -7.09
CA VAL A 73 -9.06 14.51 -6.80
C VAL A 73 -8.79 15.75 -7.66
N VAL A 74 -9.73 16.12 -8.52
CA VAL A 74 -9.60 17.32 -9.35
C VAL A 74 -9.91 18.58 -8.57
N GLU A 75 -9.46 19.74 -9.05
CA GLU A 75 -9.82 21.05 -8.49
C GLU A 75 -11.33 21.33 -8.58
N GLY A 76 -11.82 22.22 -7.70
CA GLY A 76 -13.21 22.70 -7.71
C GLY A 76 -13.82 22.82 -6.31
N ASP A 77 -15.00 23.44 -6.26
CA ASP A 77 -15.68 23.82 -5.01
C ASP A 77 -16.59 22.72 -4.43
N GLU A 78 -16.86 21.66 -5.21
CA GLU A 78 -17.66 20.52 -4.74
C GLU A 78 -16.94 19.77 -3.59
N PRO A 79 -17.69 19.04 -2.74
CA PRO A 79 -17.09 18.17 -1.73
C PRO A 79 -16.08 17.18 -2.34
N ARG A 80 -14.97 16.92 -1.64
CA ARG A 80 -13.86 16.07 -2.11
C ARG A 80 -14.33 14.76 -2.75
N GLY A 81 -15.28 14.06 -2.13
CA GLY A 81 -15.79 12.78 -2.62
C GLY A 81 -16.42 12.84 -4.02
N LYS A 82 -16.99 13.98 -4.42
CA LYS A 82 -17.55 14.15 -5.78
C LYS A 82 -16.49 14.51 -6.83
N ARG A 83 -15.34 15.01 -6.40
CA ARG A 83 -14.20 15.35 -7.28
C ARG A 83 -13.20 14.19 -7.39
N MET A 84 -13.36 13.16 -6.57
CA MET A 84 -12.46 12.03 -6.50
C MET A 84 -12.79 10.98 -7.56
N GLY A 85 -11.76 10.50 -8.23
CA GLY A 85 -11.80 9.31 -9.07
C GLY A 85 -11.39 8.09 -8.27
N TYR A 86 -11.98 6.93 -8.58
CA TYR A 86 -11.76 5.69 -7.84
C TYR A 86 -11.28 4.60 -8.80
N SER A 87 -9.99 4.27 -8.77
CA SER A 87 -9.41 3.35 -9.74
C SER A 87 -10.04 1.96 -9.65
N GLU A 88 -10.41 1.50 -8.45
CA GLU A 88 -11.08 0.21 -8.22
C GLU A 88 -12.55 0.19 -8.65
N LEU A 89 -13.28 1.28 -8.38
CA LEU A 89 -14.75 1.27 -8.46
C LEU A 89 -15.28 1.70 -9.83
N GLU A 90 -14.58 2.60 -10.51
CA GLU A 90 -15.02 3.10 -11.81
C GLU A 90 -14.97 2.01 -12.89
N ALA A 91 -15.97 2.01 -13.76
CA ALA A 91 -15.99 1.11 -14.91
C ALA A 91 -14.89 1.49 -15.92
N SER A 92 -14.25 0.46 -16.47
CA SER A 92 -13.30 0.62 -17.56
C SER A 92 -14.02 0.92 -18.87
N GLN A 93 -13.57 1.96 -19.57
CA GLN A 93 -13.88 2.28 -20.96
C GLN A 93 -13.00 1.48 -21.93
N LEU A 94 -11.77 1.16 -21.55
CA LEU A 94 -10.85 0.36 -22.36
C LEU A 94 -11.27 -1.12 -22.39
N ASP A 95 -11.89 -1.61 -21.33
CA ASP A 95 -12.38 -2.99 -21.22
C ASP A 95 -13.87 -3.02 -20.80
N PRO A 96 -14.80 -2.85 -21.77
CA PRO A 96 -16.23 -2.74 -21.49
C PRO A 96 -16.79 -3.90 -20.66
N GLY A 97 -17.64 -3.57 -19.68
CA GLY A 97 -18.26 -4.53 -18.78
C GLY A 97 -17.40 -4.94 -17.58
N ARG A 98 -16.18 -4.40 -17.44
CA ARG A 98 -15.29 -4.64 -16.30
C ARG A 98 -15.25 -3.43 -15.37
N HIS A 99 -15.51 -3.65 -14.09
CA HIS A 99 -15.21 -2.68 -13.03
C HIS A 99 -13.70 -2.63 -12.74
N GLY A 100 -13.24 -1.47 -12.32
CA GLY A 100 -11.84 -1.15 -12.08
C GLY A 100 -11.13 -0.70 -13.36
N LYS A 101 -10.50 0.47 -13.28
CA LYS A 101 -9.64 1.06 -14.31
C LYS A 101 -8.52 0.10 -14.70
N ARG A 102 -8.15 0.13 -15.97
CA ARG A 102 -6.97 -0.60 -16.46
C ARG A 102 -5.71 0.11 -15.98
N LEU A 103 -4.74 -0.67 -15.51
CA LEU A 103 -3.38 -0.23 -15.20
C LEU A 103 -2.43 -1.01 -16.10
N TRP A 104 -1.40 -0.36 -16.64
CA TRP A 104 -0.39 -1.03 -17.47
C TRP A 104 0.97 -0.33 -17.34
N THR A 105 2.04 -1.07 -17.61
CA THR A 105 3.37 -0.47 -17.75
C THR A 105 3.54 0.11 -19.15
N THR A 106 4.14 1.30 -19.25
CA THR A 106 4.46 1.96 -20.52
C THR A 106 5.93 1.81 -20.92
N GLY A 107 6.77 1.28 -20.03
CA GLY A 107 8.16 0.93 -20.28
C GLY A 107 8.35 -0.54 -20.62
N PRO A 108 9.60 -1.05 -20.55
CA PRO A 108 9.86 -2.48 -20.63
C PRO A 108 9.02 -3.26 -19.61
N ALA A 109 8.44 -4.39 -20.00
CA ALA A 109 7.62 -5.21 -19.12
C ALA A 109 8.38 -5.64 -17.84
N ALA A 110 9.67 -5.94 -17.98
CA ALA A 110 10.54 -6.27 -16.86
C ALA A 110 10.83 -5.09 -15.90
N GLY A 111 10.49 -3.85 -16.29
CA GLY A 111 11.03 -2.65 -15.66
C GLY A 111 12.51 -2.44 -15.96
N GLU A 112 13.03 -1.30 -15.54
CA GLU A 112 14.41 -0.90 -15.77
C GLU A 112 15.23 -1.01 -14.50
N ILE A 113 16.39 -1.65 -14.57
CA ILE A 113 17.36 -1.69 -13.47
C ILE A 113 18.44 -0.64 -13.75
N GLY A 114 18.59 0.29 -12.82
CA GLY A 114 19.71 1.22 -12.76
C GLY A 114 20.60 0.93 -11.55
N THR A 115 21.77 1.55 -11.52
CA THR A 115 22.69 1.48 -10.37
C THR A 115 23.08 2.90 -9.98
N LEU A 116 22.85 3.26 -8.72
CA LEU A 116 23.30 4.52 -8.15
C LEU A 116 24.83 4.52 -7.98
N PRO A 117 25.47 5.70 -7.90
CA PRO A 117 26.91 5.79 -7.63
C PRO A 117 27.36 5.07 -6.35
N SER A 118 26.45 4.88 -5.39
CA SER A 118 26.69 4.11 -4.16
C SER A 118 26.72 2.59 -4.35
N GLY A 119 26.45 2.09 -5.57
CA GLY A 119 26.30 0.66 -5.87
C GLY A 119 24.92 0.08 -5.58
N VAL A 120 23.99 0.89 -5.04
CA VAL A 120 22.60 0.48 -4.81
C VAL A 120 21.88 0.36 -6.15
N GLU A 121 21.26 -0.79 -6.39
CA GLU A 121 20.44 -1.02 -7.58
C GLU A 121 19.03 -0.46 -7.37
N THR A 122 18.44 0.05 -8.45
CA THR A 122 17.10 0.60 -8.45
C THR A 122 16.28 -0.04 -9.56
N LEU A 123 15.13 -0.62 -9.21
CA LEU A 123 14.11 -1.01 -10.18
C LEU A 123 13.14 0.15 -10.39
N THR A 124 12.85 0.49 -11.63
CA THR A 124 11.89 1.52 -12.03
C THR A 124 10.83 0.95 -12.96
N VAL A 125 9.57 1.19 -12.63
CA VAL A 125 8.40 0.73 -13.40
C VAL A 125 7.43 1.90 -13.60
N PRO A 126 7.37 2.49 -14.80
CA PRO A 126 6.33 3.45 -15.17
C PRO A 126 4.98 2.72 -15.27
N ILE A 127 3.93 3.27 -14.66
CA ILE A 127 2.58 2.69 -14.63
C ILE A 127 1.61 3.77 -15.09
N ASP A 128 0.91 3.54 -16.19
CA ASP A 128 -0.17 4.41 -16.65
C ASP A 128 -1.51 3.88 -16.15
N VAL A 129 -2.44 4.81 -15.92
CA VAL A 129 -3.78 4.53 -15.41
C VAL A 129 -4.78 5.00 -16.43
N GLU A 130 -5.75 4.15 -16.73
CA GLU A 130 -6.87 4.53 -17.58
C GLU A 130 -7.54 5.81 -17.08
N THR A 131 -7.85 6.72 -18.01
CA THR A 131 -8.50 8.00 -17.70
C THR A 131 -9.75 7.81 -16.84
N PHE A 132 -9.84 8.63 -15.80
CA PHE A 132 -10.96 8.66 -14.88
C PHE A 132 -12.12 9.40 -15.54
N THR A 133 -13.22 8.70 -15.73
CA THR A 133 -14.38 9.20 -16.46
C THR A 133 -15.25 10.09 -15.60
N ALA A 134 -15.25 9.85 -14.28
CA ALA A 134 -16.05 10.61 -13.34
C ALA A 134 -15.56 12.05 -13.16
N ASN A 135 -14.25 12.28 -13.23
CA ASN A 135 -13.65 13.59 -12.95
C ASN A 135 -12.70 14.12 -14.04
N GLY A 136 -12.39 13.34 -15.08
CA GLY A 136 -11.50 13.74 -16.17
C GLY A 136 -10.01 13.71 -15.83
N ALA A 137 -9.62 13.15 -14.68
CA ALA A 137 -8.21 13.00 -14.32
C ALA A 137 -7.53 11.98 -15.24
N ARG A 138 -6.31 12.32 -15.69
CA ARG A 138 -5.45 11.43 -16.48
C ARG A 138 -4.07 11.42 -15.85
N VAL A 139 -3.77 10.35 -15.13
CA VAL A 139 -2.61 10.26 -14.23
C VAL A 139 -1.75 9.04 -14.54
N HIS A 140 -0.48 9.12 -14.17
CA HIS A 140 0.45 8.02 -14.23
C HIS A 140 1.37 8.05 -13.01
N LEU A 141 2.01 6.92 -12.72
CA LEU A 141 2.91 6.74 -11.60
C LEU A 141 4.26 6.22 -12.07
N ILE A 142 5.28 6.44 -11.27
CA ILE A 142 6.54 5.71 -11.34
C ILE A 142 6.69 4.95 -10.03
N ALA A 143 6.61 3.62 -10.10
CA ALA A 143 6.93 2.74 -8.99
C ALA A 143 8.44 2.46 -8.99
N GLN A 144 9.07 2.56 -7.83
CA GLN A 144 10.51 2.39 -7.69
C GLN A 144 10.87 1.59 -6.45
N MET A 145 11.85 0.68 -6.57
CA MET A 145 12.40 -0.08 -5.45
C MET A 145 13.92 0.05 -5.42
N ARG A 146 14.51 -0.01 -4.22
CA ARG A 146 15.96 -0.01 -4.04
C ARG A 146 16.43 -1.32 -3.43
N SER A 147 17.58 -1.82 -3.85
CA SER A 147 18.13 -3.07 -3.30
C SER A 147 18.52 -2.98 -1.82
N ASP A 148 18.81 -1.77 -1.32
CA ASP A 148 19.14 -1.51 0.10
C ASP A 148 17.91 -1.29 0.99
N ARG A 149 16.71 -1.22 0.40
CA ARG A 149 15.43 -1.09 1.10
C ARG A 149 14.40 -2.04 0.48
N PRO A 150 14.62 -3.37 0.60
CA PRO A 150 13.84 -4.36 -0.14
C PRO A 150 12.38 -4.45 0.34
N THR A 151 12.04 -3.87 1.49
CA THR A 151 10.71 -3.84 2.09
C THR A 151 9.87 -2.63 1.67
N GLU A 152 10.39 -1.76 0.81
CA GLU A 152 9.75 -0.52 0.38
C GLU A 152 9.44 -0.53 -1.12
N VAL A 153 8.28 0.02 -1.48
CA VAL A 153 7.97 0.49 -2.84
C VAL A 153 7.67 1.98 -2.77
N SER A 154 8.44 2.75 -3.53
CA SER A 154 8.23 4.17 -3.71
C SER A 154 7.27 4.42 -4.87
N PHE A 155 6.32 5.33 -4.71
CA PHE A 155 5.43 5.78 -5.76
C PHE A 155 5.57 7.29 -5.95
N SER A 156 5.95 7.68 -7.17
CA SER A 156 5.92 9.08 -7.60
C SER A 156 4.73 9.30 -8.51
N VAL A 157 3.93 10.34 -8.28
CA VAL A 157 2.65 10.56 -8.99
C VAL A 157 2.71 11.75 -9.93
N TYR A 158 2.11 11.59 -11.12
CA TYR A 158 2.14 12.56 -12.22
C TYR A 158 0.78 12.66 -12.90
N HIS A 159 0.60 13.69 -13.71
CA HIS A 159 -0.54 13.84 -14.61
C HIS A 159 -0.04 13.96 -16.06
N HIS A 160 -0.90 13.64 -17.01
CA HIS A 160 -0.67 13.94 -18.42
C HIS A 160 -1.13 15.37 -18.74
N ASP A 161 -0.56 15.99 -19.78
CA ASP A 161 -0.84 17.38 -20.16
C ASP A 161 -2.33 17.68 -20.43
N ASP A 162 -3.10 16.67 -20.81
CA ASP A 162 -4.54 16.73 -21.09
C ASP A 162 -5.42 16.31 -19.90
N SER A 163 -4.84 16.12 -18.71
CA SER A 163 -5.59 15.85 -17.49
C SER A 163 -6.41 17.04 -17.02
N ALA A 164 -7.57 16.79 -16.41
CA ALA A 164 -8.18 17.78 -15.52
C ALA A 164 -7.18 18.20 -14.41
N PRO A 165 -7.18 19.47 -13.97
CA PRO A 165 -6.29 19.95 -12.92
C PRO A 165 -6.45 19.16 -11.62
N ILE A 166 -5.35 18.66 -11.07
CA ILE A 166 -5.34 17.79 -9.89
C ILE A 166 -5.07 18.62 -8.63
N ALA A 167 -5.98 18.56 -7.66
CA ALA A 167 -5.81 19.18 -6.35
C ALA A 167 -5.07 18.25 -5.36
N GLU A 168 -5.35 16.95 -5.42
CA GLU A 168 -4.75 15.92 -4.57
C GLU A 168 -4.64 14.62 -5.36
N HIS A 169 -3.53 13.91 -5.25
CA HIS A 169 -3.39 12.56 -5.84
C HIS A 169 -3.07 11.58 -4.72
N THR A 170 -4.12 10.93 -4.19
CA THR A 170 -3.97 10.01 -3.07
C THR A 170 -3.64 8.61 -3.57
N LEU A 171 -2.77 7.93 -2.83
CA LEU A 171 -2.54 6.49 -2.95
C LEU A 171 -3.06 5.83 -1.68
N THR A 172 -4.09 5.01 -1.81
CA THR A 172 -4.82 4.47 -0.67
C THR A 172 -4.44 3.01 -0.49
N ALA A 173 -3.73 2.69 0.59
CA ALA A 173 -3.56 1.30 1.00
C ALA A 173 -4.92 0.81 1.56
N THR A 174 -5.52 -0.17 0.90
CA THR A 174 -6.89 -0.64 1.16
C THR A 174 -6.91 -2.11 1.57
N MET A 175 -8.09 -2.56 2.03
CA MET A 175 -8.36 -3.90 2.54
C MET A 175 -7.64 -4.25 3.86
N GLY A 176 -7.04 -3.27 4.56
CA GLY A 176 -6.70 -3.35 5.99
C GLY A 176 -6.01 -4.63 6.47
N ASN A 177 -5.18 -5.25 5.62
CA ASN A 177 -4.65 -6.61 5.72
C ASN A 177 -5.69 -7.58 6.33
N TYR A 178 -6.80 -7.59 5.59
CA TYR A 178 -8.05 -8.36 5.65
C TYR A 178 -8.76 -8.38 7.00
N GLY A 179 -8.86 -7.18 7.58
CA GLY A 179 -9.65 -6.90 8.78
C GLY A 179 -8.87 -7.02 10.09
N ARG A 180 -7.54 -7.11 10.03
CA ARG A 180 -6.68 -7.25 11.21
C ARG A 180 -5.99 -5.95 11.61
N LEU A 181 -5.91 -4.96 10.72
CA LEU A 181 -5.22 -3.70 10.99
C LEU A 181 -6.00 -2.86 12.03
N ARG A 182 -5.42 -2.61 13.21
CA ARG A 182 -6.12 -1.92 14.32
C ARG A 182 -5.34 -0.83 15.01
N LEU A 183 -4.02 -0.88 14.97
CA LEU A 183 -3.18 0.06 15.69
C LEU A 183 -2.57 1.05 14.70
N LEU A 184 -2.89 2.33 14.84
CA LEU A 184 -2.25 3.44 14.14
C LEU A 184 -1.21 4.07 15.07
N TRP A 185 0.05 4.03 14.67
CA TRP A 185 1.18 4.50 15.47
C TRP A 185 1.55 5.92 15.06
N LEU A 186 1.30 6.86 15.97
CA LEU A 186 1.62 8.29 15.82
C LEU A 186 2.81 8.64 16.71
N ARG A 187 3.31 9.88 16.60
CA ARG A 187 4.50 10.33 17.33
C ARG A 187 4.38 10.19 18.85
N ASP A 188 3.20 10.46 19.40
CA ASP A 188 2.96 10.59 20.84
C ASP A 188 1.84 9.70 21.39
N ARG A 189 1.30 8.79 20.56
CA ARG A 189 0.21 7.89 20.94
C ARG A 189 0.02 6.76 19.94
N VAL A 190 -0.68 5.72 20.37
CA VAL A 190 -1.23 4.69 19.50
C VAL A 190 -2.74 4.84 19.50
N VAL A 191 -3.36 4.87 18.32
CA VAL A 191 -4.81 4.89 18.17
C VAL A 191 -5.27 3.48 17.83
N ASP A 192 -6.11 2.92 18.68
CA ASP A 192 -6.77 1.62 18.47
C ASP A 192 -8.12 1.82 17.79
N SER A 193 -8.35 1.16 16.65
CA SER A 193 -9.60 1.25 15.90
C SER A 193 -10.83 0.83 16.71
N ARG A 194 -10.68 -0.08 17.67
CA ARG A 194 -11.77 -0.55 18.55
C ARG A 194 -12.22 0.52 19.51
N ALA A 195 -11.29 1.34 19.99
CA ALA A 195 -11.58 2.48 20.85
C ALA A 195 -12.02 3.70 20.05
N LEU A 196 -11.43 3.91 18.86
CA LEU A 196 -11.78 5.04 17.99
C LEU A 196 -13.21 4.96 17.46
N TYR A 197 -13.72 3.74 17.25
CA TYR A 197 -15.03 3.47 16.66
C TYR A 197 -15.92 2.59 17.56
N ASP A 198 -15.78 2.71 18.88
CA ASP A 198 -16.47 1.87 19.87
C ASP A 198 -18.01 1.95 19.80
N THR A 199 -18.55 3.09 19.39
CA THR A 199 -20.00 3.30 19.21
C THR A 199 -20.49 3.09 17.77
N TYR A 200 -19.65 2.62 16.85
CA TYR A 200 -20.01 2.48 15.45
C TYR A 200 -20.72 1.14 15.17
N ASP A 201 -21.97 1.17 14.71
CA ASP A 201 -22.80 -0.02 14.48
C ASP A 201 -23.26 -0.22 13.01
N ASP A 202 -22.96 0.72 12.11
CA ASP A 202 -23.35 0.68 10.70
C ASP A 202 -22.45 -0.28 9.87
N ILE A 203 -22.93 -0.70 8.69
CA ILE A 203 -22.23 -1.54 7.71
C ILE A 203 -21.32 -0.72 6.77
N HIS A 204 -21.47 0.59 6.73
CA HIS A 204 -20.69 1.50 5.88
C HIS A 204 -19.28 1.76 6.46
N PHE A 205 -18.59 2.78 5.93
CA PHE A 205 -17.32 3.23 6.51
C PHE A 205 -17.54 4.14 7.71
N ALA A 206 -16.85 3.84 8.81
CA ALA A 206 -16.65 4.80 9.88
C ALA A 206 -15.56 5.79 9.47
N HIS A 207 -15.81 7.09 9.63
CA HIS A 207 -14.86 8.14 9.28
C HIS A 207 -14.40 8.89 10.52
N GLY A 208 -13.08 8.86 10.77
CA GLY A 208 -12.44 9.70 11.77
C GLY A 208 -11.90 11.02 11.20
N ASP A 209 -11.48 11.90 12.10
CA ASP A 209 -10.75 13.12 11.76
C ASP A 209 -9.35 12.82 11.18
N PRO A 210 -8.82 13.68 10.29
CA PRO A 210 -7.43 13.58 9.85
C PRO A 210 -6.45 13.77 11.03
N TYR A 211 -5.33 13.06 10.98
CA TYR A 211 -4.18 13.34 11.84
C TYR A 211 -3.20 14.24 11.09
N PRO A 212 -3.01 15.51 11.48
CA PRO A 212 -2.15 16.45 10.77
C PRO A 212 -0.68 16.04 10.82
N LEU A 213 0.15 16.66 9.99
CA LEU A 213 1.59 16.49 9.94
C LEU A 213 2.27 16.55 11.32
N GLY A 214 1.73 17.37 12.22
CA GLY A 214 2.20 17.52 13.59
C GLY A 214 2.02 16.27 14.45
N ASP A 215 1.17 15.32 14.08
CA ASP A 215 0.98 14.04 14.79
C ASP A 215 1.86 12.91 14.24
N MET A 216 2.41 13.07 13.04
CA MET A 216 3.25 12.05 12.40
C MET A 216 4.62 11.92 13.06
N ILE A 217 5.19 10.72 13.00
CA ILE A 217 6.57 10.46 13.43
C ILE A 217 7.52 11.17 12.46
N ARG A 218 8.61 11.72 12.98
CA ARG A 218 9.70 12.28 12.17
C ARG A 218 10.93 11.41 12.31
N LEU A 219 11.40 10.89 11.18
CA LEU A 219 12.65 10.13 11.12
C LEU A 219 13.84 11.09 11.16
N GLU A 220 15.03 10.54 11.42
CA GLU A 220 16.27 11.32 11.50
C GLU A 220 16.58 12.08 10.21
N ASP A 221 16.19 11.54 9.06
CA ASP A 221 16.35 12.19 7.75
C ASP A 221 15.29 13.28 7.48
N GLY A 222 14.36 13.52 8.41
CA GLY A 222 13.28 14.51 8.29
C GLY A 222 12.01 13.99 7.62
N SER A 223 12.00 12.75 7.13
CA SER A 223 10.80 12.13 6.54
C SER A 223 9.62 12.17 7.50
N ALA A 224 8.42 12.42 6.96
CA ALA A 224 7.19 12.15 7.70
C ALA A 224 6.88 10.66 7.63
N PHE A 225 6.54 10.07 8.77
CA PHE A 225 6.39 8.62 8.90
C PHE A 225 5.17 8.27 9.75
N VAL A 226 4.45 7.26 9.34
CA VAL A 226 3.30 6.72 10.08
C VAL A 226 3.16 5.23 9.79
N MET A 227 2.81 4.46 10.82
CA MET A 227 2.68 3.01 10.72
C MET A 227 1.29 2.56 11.15
N CYS A 228 0.85 1.45 10.59
CA CYS A 228 -0.26 0.67 11.09
C CYS A 228 0.17 -0.80 11.31
N SER A 229 -0.40 -1.44 12.32
CA SER A 229 -0.19 -2.86 12.60
C SER A 229 -1.46 -3.55 13.09
N ALA A 230 -1.46 -4.89 13.05
CA ALA A 230 -2.41 -5.68 13.80
C ALA A 230 -2.18 -5.52 15.31
N ASN A 231 -3.23 -5.70 16.10
CA ASN A 231 -3.12 -5.79 17.57
C ASN A 231 -2.83 -7.23 18.02
N GLU A 232 -3.24 -8.23 17.25
CA GLU A 232 -2.96 -9.63 17.54
C GLU A 232 -1.46 -9.95 17.44
N ALA A 233 -0.97 -10.81 18.34
CA ALA A 233 0.39 -11.36 18.25
C ALA A 233 0.53 -12.29 17.04
N ASP A 234 -0.51 -13.08 16.74
CA ASP A 234 -0.60 -13.96 15.58
C ASP A 234 -1.92 -13.72 14.84
N PRO A 235 -1.96 -12.78 13.88
CA PRO A 235 -3.18 -12.49 13.11
C PRO A 235 -3.66 -13.66 12.24
N ALA A 236 -2.79 -14.61 11.88
CA ALA A 236 -3.16 -15.79 11.09
C ALA A 236 -3.91 -16.85 11.91
N SER A 237 -3.81 -16.81 13.24
CA SER A 237 -4.56 -17.71 14.13
C SER A 237 -6.06 -17.40 14.20
N VAL A 238 -6.49 -16.24 13.68
CA VAL A 238 -7.89 -15.80 13.75
C VAL A 238 -8.73 -16.49 12.69
N SER A 239 -9.59 -17.41 13.13
CA SER A 239 -10.54 -18.09 12.23
C SER A 239 -11.61 -17.12 11.73
N VAL A 240 -11.89 -17.18 10.42
CA VAL A 240 -13.00 -16.51 9.78
C VAL A 240 -13.96 -17.53 9.17
N ASP A 241 -15.26 -17.31 9.29
CA ASP A 241 -16.29 -18.25 8.80
C ASP A 241 -16.38 -18.36 7.27
N HIS A 242 -15.56 -17.60 6.54
CA HIS A 242 -15.42 -17.70 5.09
C HIS A 242 -13.94 -17.72 4.68
N PRO A 243 -13.45 -18.74 3.95
CA PRO A 243 -12.01 -18.85 3.68
C PRO A 243 -11.43 -17.80 2.73
N TRP A 244 -12.25 -17.18 1.86
CA TRP A 244 -11.79 -16.28 0.79
C TRP A 244 -11.37 -14.88 1.25
N TRP A 245 -11.49 -14.58 2.55
CA TRP A 245 -11.09 -13.32 3.18
C TRP A 245 -10.28 -13.52 4.47
N GLY A 246 -9.79 -14.75 4.71
CA GLY A 246 -8.91 -15.03 5.83
C GLY A 246 -7.53 -14.42 5.60
N TYR A 247 -6.92 -13.92 6.67
CA TYR A 247 -5.51 -13.55 6.67
C TYR A 247 -4.71 -14.76 7.15
N ASP A 248 -3.85 -15.32 6.31
CA ASP A 248 -3.02 -16.50 6.60
C ASP A 248 -1.52 -16.20 6.61
N SER A 249 -1.16 -14.92 6.61
CA SER A 249 0.24 -14.46 6.59
C SER A 249 0.82 -14.20 7.97
N VAL A 250 2.12 -13.89 7.99
CA VAL A 250 2.83 -13.42 9.18
C VAL A 250 2.30 -12.06 9.65
N LYS A 251 2.51 -11.72 10.92
CA LYS A 251 2.28 -10.36 11.42
C LYS A 251 3.22 -9.37 10.70
N LEU A 252 2.65 -8.26 10.25
CA LEU A 252 3.39 -7.21 9.53
C LEU A 252 3.07 -5.83 10.12
N THR A 253 4.07 -4.96 10.07
CA THR A 253 3.92 -3.51 10.15
C THR A 253 3.86 -2.96 8.73
N GLN A 254 2.79 -2.23 8.42
CA GLN A 254 2.69 -1.45 7.19
C GLN A 254 2.90 0.03 7.49
N TYR A 255 3.50 0.78 6.56
CA TYR A 255 3.76 2.19 6.79
C TYR A 255 3.72 3.03 5.52
N TRP A 256 3.47 4.32 5.73
CA TRP A 256 3.75 5.35 4.75
C TRP A 256 4.91 6.22 5.23
N ARG A 257 5.88 6.43 4.35
CA ARG A 257 6.99 7.36 4.53
C ARG A 257 6.96 8.39 3.41
N VAL A 258 6.90 9.67 3.75
CA VAL A 258 7.00 10.78 2.80
C VAL A 258 8.38 11.43 2.99
N PRO A 259 9.29 11.34 2.01
CA PRO A 259 10.62 11.95 2.10
C PRO A 259 10.51 13.46 2.34
N PRO A 260 11.47 14.07 3.07
CA PRO A 260 11.37 15.46 3.54
C PRO A 260 11.12 16.47 2.41
N GLU A 261 11.72 16.26 1.24
CA GLU A 261 11.58 17.10 0.05
C GLU A 261 10.18 17.04 -0.59
N HIS A 262 9.39 16.04 -0.24
CA HIS A 262 8.03 15.82 -0.74
C HIS A 262 6.93 16.12 0.27
N VAL A 263 7.29 16.56 1.49
CA VAL A 263 6.33 16.92 2.53
C VAL A 263 5.72 18.30 2.25
N GLN A 264 4.41 18.36 2.05
CA GLN A 264 3.64 19.60 2.02
C GLN A 264 3.15 19.99 3.41
N ALA A 265 2.81 21.27 3.58
CA ALA A 265 2.33 21.81 4.86
C ALA A 265 0.98 21.19 5.31
N ASP A 266 0.16 20.75 4.36
CA ASP A 266 -1.15 20.14 4.59
C ASP A 266 -1.13 18.60 4.64
N LEU A 267 0.06 18.00 4.71
CA LEU A 267 0.23 16.56 4.85
C LEU A 267 -0.51 16.06 6.09
N ARG A 268 -1.29 15.00 5.91
CA ARG A 268 -2.09 14.38 6.97
C ARG A 268 -2.31 12.90 6.71
N VAL A 269 -2.52 12.16 7.79
CA VAL A 269 -2.87 10.75 7.76
C VAL A 269 -4.38 10.62 7.87
N ARG A 270 -4.94 9.65 7.16
CA ARG A 270 -6.34 9.27 7.29
C ARG A 270 -6.44 7.76 7.44
N VAL A 271 -7.34 7.36 8.33
CA VAL A 271 -7.81 6.00 8.47
C VAL A 271 -9.33 6.02 8.54
N ASN A 272 -9.98 5.03 7.94
CA ASN A 272 -11.41 4.77 8.13
C ASN A 272 -11.59 3.39 8.77
N GLY A 273 -12.75 3.15 9.37
CA GLY A 273 -13.08 1.90 10.04
C GLY A 273 -14.13 1.09 9.29
N ARG A 274 -14.08 -0.24 9.46
CA ARG A 274 -15.16 -1.16 9.11
C ARG A 274 -15.45 -2.10 10.26
N ARG A 275 -16.74 -2.25 10.60
CA ARG A 275 -17.22 -3.29 11.55
C ARG A 275 -17.45 -4.62 10.85
N VAL A 276 -17.87 -4.56 9.60
CA VAL A 276 -18.23 -5.70 8.75
C VAL A 276 -17.41 -5.67 7.47
N TYR A 277 -17.18 -6.83 6.89
CA TYR A 277 -16.38 -6.93 5.68
C TYR A 277 -17.21 -6.70 4.42
N TRP A 278 -16.71 -5.85 3.50
CA TRP A 278 -17.34 -5.54 2.21
C TRP A 278 -18.82 -5.14 2.26
N ALA A 279 -19.20 -4.40 3.31
CA ALA A 279 -20.59 -3.96 3.54
C ALA A 279 -21.60 -5.12 3.53
N GLN A 280 -21.15 -6.33 3.91
CA GLN A 280 -22.01 -7.47 4.23
C GLN A 280 -22.43 -7.39 5.70
N GLU A 281 -23.20 -8.37 6.18
CA GLU A 281 -23.57 -8.48 7.60
C GLU A 281 -22.54 -9.26 8.44
N LEU A 282 -21.42 -9.65 7.82
CA LEU A 282 -20.39 -10.47 8.48
C LEU A 282 -19.42 -9.60 9.29
N GLU A 283 -19.46 -9.76 10.60
CA GLU A 283 -18.59 -9.02 11.52
C GLU A 283 -17.13 -9.42 11.36
N ILE A 284 -16.25 -8.43 11.45
CA ILE A 284 -14.81 -8.63 11.50
C ILE A 284 -14.46 -9.17 12.90
N PRO A 285 -13.91 -10.40 13.03
CA PRO A 285 -13.59 -10.97 14.34
C PRO A 285 -12.65 -10.05 15.12
N GLY A 286 -12.88 -9.81 16.42
CA GLY A 286 -12.06 -8.88 17.21
C GLY A 286 -12.44 -7.40 17.04
N GLY A 287 -13.53 -7.10 16.33
CA GLY A 287 -14.12 -5.78 16.24
C GLY A 287 -13.56 -4.93 15.10
N VAL A 288 -13.98 -3.66 15.08
CA VAL A 288 -13.70 -2.69 14.00
C VAL A 288 -12.22 -2.67 13.66
N SER A 289 -11.91 -2.76 12.37
CA SER A 289 -10.56 -2.64 11.83
C SER A 289 -10.45 -1.42 10.91
N PHE A 290 -9.24 -0.92 10.72
CA PHE A 290 -8.98 0.02 9.65
C PHE A 290 -9.11 -0.67 8.30
N GLU A 291 -9.83 -0.06 7.34
CA GLU A 291 -9.85 -0.55 5.96
C GLU A 291 -8.77 0.16 5.13
N ASN A 292 -8.85 1.50 5.11
CA ASN A 292 -7.97 2.36 4.35
C ASN A 292 -6.96 3.01 5.28
N PHE A 293 -5.72 3.06 4.82
CA PHE A 293 -4.63 3.76 5.46
C PHE A 293 -3.87 4.56 4.40
N GLU A 294 -3.88 5.88 4.54
CA GLU A 294 -3.43 6.78 3.48
C GLU A 294 -2.77 8.03 4.05
N VAL A 295 -1.84 8.58 3.27
CA VAL A 295 -1.30 9.93 3.44
C VAL A 295 -1.87 10.84 2.36
N ARG A 296 -2.32 12.02 2.75
CA ARG A 296 -2.95 12.99 1.86
C ARG A 296 -2.27 14.34 1.99
N GLN A 297 -2.05 14.99 0.86
CA GLN A 297 -1.50 16.34 0.77
C GLN A 297 -1.84 16.95 -0.58
N SER A 298 -1.71 18.27 -0.69
CA SER A 298 -1.85 19.00 -1.94
C SER A 298 -0.91 18.43 -3.01
N TYR A 299 -1.42 18.31 -4.23
CA TYR A 299 -0.71 17.67 -5.33
C TYR A 299 0.43 18.55 -5.88
N VAL A 300 1.61 17.95 -6.03
CA VAL A 300 2.75 18.46 -6.79
C VAL A 300 3.22 17.35 -7.73
N PRO A 301 3.41 17.61 -9.04
CA PRO A 301 3.93 16.61 -9.97
C PRO A 301 5.27 16.05 -9.52
N GLY A 302 5.39 14.72 -9.52
CA GLY A 302 6.58 14.02 -9.05
C GLY A 302 6.70 13.92 -7.53
N GLN A 303 5.68 14.33 -6.76
CA GLN A 303 5.66 14.05 -5.32
C GLN A 303 5.73 12.54 -5.07
N GLN A 304 6.44 12.17 -4.01
CA GLN A 304 6.71 10.78 -3.69
C GLN A 304 6.12 10.38 -2.33
N SER A 305 5.52 9.21 -2.30
CA SER A 305 5.14 8.49 -1.07
C SER A 305 5.67 7.07 -1.15
N VAL A 306 6.24 6.59 -0.05
CA VAL A 306 6.82 5.25 0.03
C VAL A 306 5.94 4.38 0.90
N PHE A 307 5.47 3.27 0.36
CA PHE A 307 4.76 2.24 1.10
C PHE A 307 5.73 1.14 1.50
N GLY A 308 5.69 0.72 2.77
CA GLY A 308 6.50 -0.40 3.24
C GLY A 308 5.70 -1.46 3.97
N LEU A 309 6.18 -2.70 3.86
CA LEU A 309 5.72 -3.86 4.63
C LEU A 309 6.92 -4.58 5.22
N THR A 310 6.91 -4.80 6.54
CA THR A 310 8.01 -5.47 7.23
C THR A 310 7.50 -6.27 8.42
N GLN A 311 8.24 -7.32 8.80
CA GLN A 311 8.02 -8.06 10.05
C GLN A 311 8.62 -7.33 11.27
N THR A 312 9.38 -6.26 11.05
CA THR A 312 9.90 -5.42 12.14
C THR A 312 8.74 -4.78 12.90
N GLU A 313 8.75 -4.90 14.21
CA GLU A 313 7.73 -4.31 15.07
C GLU A 313 7.80 -2.77 15.05
N PRO A 314 6.67 -2.06 15.26
CA PRO A 314 6.63 -0.61 15.23
C PRO A 314 7.62 0.07 16.18
N THR A 315 7.85 -0.52 17.36
CA THR A 315 8.78 -0.01 18.37
C THR A 315 10.25 -0.19 17.99
N GLU A 316 10.56 -1.13 17.11
CA GLU A 316 11.91 -1.29 16.55
C GLU A 316 12.14 -0.35 15.38
N LEU A 317 11.11 -0.11 14.54
CA LEU A 317 11.18 0.86 13.44
C LEU A 317 11.28 2.30 13.93
N ALA A 318 10.56 2.64 14.99
CA ALA A 318 10.57 3.96 15.61
C ALA A 318 10.68 3.84 17.14
N PRO A 319 11.89 3.67 17.70
CA PRO A 319 12.09 3.51 19.14
C PRO A 319 11.46 4.60 20.01
N THR A 320 11.26 5.80 19.47
CA THR A 320 10.58 6.92 20.13
C THR A 320 9.13 6.62 20.52
N VAL A 321 8.47 5.68 19.83
CA VAL A 321 7.07 5.31 20.13
C VAL A 321 6.93 4.15 21.12
N ALA A 322 8.04 3.53 21.54
CA ALA A 322 8.01 2.37 22.43
C ALA A 322 7.26 2.59 23.74
N ARG A 323 7.31 3.81 24.29
CA ARG A 323 6.58 4.21 25.51
C ARG A 323 5.05 4.25 25.36
N PHE A 324 4.54 4.13 24.14
CA PHE A 324 3.10 4.13 23.83
C PHE A 324 2.61 2.78 23.33
N ALA A 325 3.47 1.76 23.30
CA ALA A 325 3.07 0.43 22.91
C ALA A 325 1.92 -0.05 23.82
N PRO A 326 0.83 -0.58 23.24
CA PRO A 326 -0.23 -1.15 24.04
C PRO A 326 0.30 -2.37 24.79
N ASP A 327 -0.27 -2.64 25.97
CA ASP A 327 -0.04 -3.91 26.66
C ASP A 327 -0.44 -5.06 25.72
N THR A 328 0.45 -6.03 25.53
CA THR A 328 0.16 -7.22 24.73
C THR A 328 -0.82 -8.11 25.50
N GLU A 329 -2.05 -8.23 25.02
CA GLU A 329 -2.98 -9.30 25.43
C GLU A 329 -2.60 -10.65 24.81
#